data_AF-A0A957NZ06-F1
#
_entry.id   AF-A0A957NZ06-F1
#
_cell.length_a   1.000
_cell.length_b   1.000
_cell.length_c   1.000
_cell.angle_alpha   90.00
_cell.angle_beta   90.00
_cell.angle_gamma   90.00
#
_symmetry.space_group_name_H-M   'P 1'
#
loop_
_entity.id
_entity.type
_entity.pdbx_description
1 polymer ?
#
loop_
_entity_poly.entity_id
_entity_poly.type
_entity_poly.pdbx_seq_one_letter_code
_entity_poly.pdbx_strand_id
1 'polypeptide(L)'
;MTHYYPADSSKTPRFTGVRTFARLPHMQDLTDVDLAVIGLPFDTGVTYRVGARFGPEAVRSASAMLRAYNPELKVKPFDILSCVDYGDATVYP
;
A
#
# COMPACT_ATOMS: atom_id res chain seq x y z
N MET A 1 -14.30 -1.40 -17.39
CA MET A 1 -13.19 -0.80 -16.64
C MET A 1 -12.70 -1.80 -15.64
N THR A 2 -11.39 -1.98 -15.56
CA THR A 2 -10.75 -2.90 -14.61
C THR A 2 -10.82 -2.26 -13.21
N HIS A 3 -11.10 -3.05 -12.18
CA HIS A 3 -11.17 -2.55 -10.81
C HIS A 3 -10.12 -3.26 -9.94
N TYR A 4 -9.16 -2.50 -9.42
CA TYR A 4 -8.04 -3.03 -8.65
C TYR A 4 -8.37 -3.09 -7.15
N TYR A 5 -8.13 -4.25 -6.55
CA TYR A 5 -8.58 -4.59 -5.20
C TYR A 5 -7.51 -5.37 -4.44
N PRO A 6 -7.43 -5.28 -3.10
CA PRO A 6 -6.58 -6.15 -2.29
C PRO A 6 -6.78 -7.64 -2.53
N ALA A 7 -5.71 -8.41 -2.39
CA ALA A 7 -5.76 -9.87 -2.46
C ALA A 7 -6.73 -10.48 -1.43
N ASP A 8 -7.59 -11.38 -1.91
CA ASP A 8 -8.58 -12.08 -1.09
C ASP A 8 -7.87 -12.98 -0.07
N SER A 9 -8.12 -12.66 1.21
CA SER A 9 -7.50 -13.34 2.34
C SER A 9 -8.12 -14.71 2.65
N SER A 10 -9.30 -15.02 2.09
CA SER A 10 -9.90 -16.35 2.16
C SER A 10 -9.23 -17.34 1.20
N LYS A 11 -8.67 -16.84 0.10
CA LYS A 11 -7.96 -17.64 -0.91
C LYS A 11 -6.47 -17.73 -0.65
N THR A 12 -5.87 -16.65 -0.13
CA THR A 12 -4.43 -16.57 0.13
C THR A 12 -4.17 -16.03 1.54
N PRO A 13 -3.46 -16.78 2.41
CA PRO A 13 -3.14 -16.31 3.75
C PRO A 13 -2.39 -14.98 3.73
N ARG A 14 -2.66 -14.12 4.71
CA ARG A 14 -2.08 -12.76 4.78
C ARG A 14 -0.57 -12.71 4.94
N PHE A 15 0.05 -13.82 5.35
CA PHE A 15 1.50 -13.93 5.51
C PHE A 15 2.23 -14.32 4.21
N THR A 16 1.52 -14.55 3.10
CA THR A 16 2.11 -14.90 1.81
C THR A 16 1.95 -13.79 0.76
N GLY A 17 2.71 -13.89 -0.33
CA GLY A 17 2.68 -12.97 -1.47
C GLY A 17 3.64 -11.79 -1.34
N VAL A 18 3.67 -10.95 -2.37
CA VAL A 18 4.49 -9.72 -2.41
C VAL A 18 3.95 -8.72 -1.39
N ARG A 19 4.86 -8.04 -0.67
CA ARG A 19 4.52 -7.07 0.38
C ARG A 19 4.23 -5.69 -0.20
N THR A 20 3.01 -5.51 -0.67
CA THR A 20 2.42 -4.22 -1.05
C THR A 20 1.50 -3.68 0.05
N PHE A 21 1.22 -2.39 0.02
CA PHE A 21 0.28 -1.74 0.91
C PHE A 21 -1.11 -2.39 0.80
N ALA A 22 -1.66 -2.78 1.95
CA ALA A 22 -2.94 -3.48 2.08
C ALA A 22 -3.09 -4.73 1.19
N ARG A 23 -1.98 -5.29 0.68
CA ARG A 23 -1.97 -6.37 -0.32
C ARG A 23 -2.62 -5.97 -1.67
N LEU A 24 -2.55 -4.70 -2.04
CA LEU A 24 -2.96 -4.20 -3.36
C LEU A 24 -2.04 -4.75 -4.47
N PRO A 25 -2.51 -4.82 -5.73
CA PRO A 25 -1.62 -5.14 -6.84
C PRO A 25 -0.52 -4.08 -6.97
N HIS A 26 0.70 -4.53 -7.25
CA HIS A 26 1.80 -3.63 -7.58
C HIS A 26 1.76 -3.30 -9.07
N MET A 27 1.51 -2.03 -9.42
CA MET A 27 1.49 -1.57 -10.80
C MET A 27 1.87 -0.10 -10.91
N GLN A 28 2.53 0.25 -12.02
CA GLN A 28 2.85 1.63 -12.38
C GLN A 28 1.99 2.19 -13.52
N ASP A 29 1.23 1.34 -14.21
CA ASP A 29 0.17 1.79 -15.10
C ASP A 29 -1.02 2.28 -14.25
N LEU A 30 -1.47 3.51 -14.52
CA LEU A 30 -2.55 4.17 -13.80
C LEU A 30 -3.88 4.14 -14.57
N THR A 31 -3.94 3.41 -15.67
CA THR A 31 -5.20 3.18 -16.41
C THR A 31 -6.23 2.53 -15.48
N ASP A 32 -7.44 3.12 -15.40
CA ASP A 32 -8.52 2.68 -14.51
C ASP A 32 -8.17 2.67 -12.99
N VAL A 33 -7.25 3.52 -12.55
CA VAL A 33 -6.86 3.68 -11.13
C VAL A 33 -7.41 4.99 -10.55
N ASP A 34 -8.12 4.93 -9.43
CA ASP A 34 -8.60 6.10 -8.69
C ASP A 34 -7.61 6.54 -7.59
N LEU A 35 -6.87 5.59 -7.02
CA LEU A 35 -5.93 5.84 -5.92
C LEU A 35 -4.65 5.00 -6.06
N ALA A 36 -3.51 5.68 -5.97
CA ALA A 36 -2.19 5.05 -5.95
C ALA A 36 -1.50 5.32 -4.61
N VAL A 37 -1.02 4.26 -3.95
CA VAL A 37 -0.16 4.37 -2.77
C VAL A 37 1.29 4.44 -3.22
N ILE A 38 2.00 5.49 -2.79
CA ILE A 38 3.42 5.71 -3.10
C ILE A 38 4.19 5.86 -1.79
N GLY A 39 5.29 5.13 -1.66
CA GLY A 39 6.24 5.33 -0.56
C GLY A 39 7.30 6.37 -0.91
N LEU A 40 7.69 7.19 0.07
CA LEU A 40 8.83 8.10 -0.05
C LEU A 40 9.92 7.71 0.97
N PRO A 41 10.87 6.84 0.60
CA PRO A 41 11.89 6.32 1.51
C PRO A 41 13.04 7.32 1.69
N PHE A 42 12.81 8.44 2.37
CA PHE A 42 13.79 9.52 2.55
C PHE A 42 13.88 10.01 3.99
N ASP A 43 15.12 10.23 4.47
CA ASP A 43 15.36 10.83 5.79
C ASP A 43 16.70 11.60 5.89
N THR A 44 17.34 11.99 4.78
CA THR A 44 18.63 12.70 4.79
C THR A 44 18.58 14.03 5.56
N GLY A 45 17.40 14.68 5.64
CA GLY A 45 17.20 15.90 6.41
C GLY A 45 17.09 15.73 7.93
N VAL A 46 17.12 14.49 8.45
CA VAL A 46 16.93 14.22 9.89
C VAL A 46 18.25 14.37 10.66
N THR A 47 18.23 15.14 11.76
CA THR A 47 19.44 15.55 12.49
C THR A 47 19.85 14.68 13.68
N TYR A 48 18.99 13.75 14.12
CA TYR A 48 19.28 12.90 15.28
C TYR A 48 19.03 11.42 15.01
N ARG A 49 17.76 10.97 15.03
CA ARG A 49 17.42 9.54 14.85
C ARG A 49 16.94 9.28 13.43
N VAL A 50 17.86 8.85 12.57
CA VAL A 50 17.57 8.37 11.21
C VAL A 50 16.92 6.97 11.23
N GLY A 51 16.32 6.57 10.10
CA GLY A 51 15.66 5.29 9.91
C GLY A 51 14.29 5.39 9.23
N ALA A 52 13.73 6.60 9.12
CA ALA A 52 12.43 6.82 8.47
C ALA A 52 12.44 6.46 6.97
N ARG A 53 13.61 6.37 6.33
CA ARG A 53 13.74 5.82 4.97
C ARG A 53 13.22 4.38 4.83
N PHE A 54 13.22 3.60 5.92
CA PHE A 54 12.66 2.24 5.95
C PHE A 54 11.15 2.22 6.28
N GLY A 55 10.57 3.38 6.58
CA GLY A 55 9.17 3.53 6.96
C GLY A 55 8.18 2.98 5.92
N PRO A 56 8.32 3.27 4.61
CA PRO A 56 7.41 2.73 3.61
C PRO A 56 7.31 1.20 3.60
N GLU A 57 8.45 0.50 3.67
CA GLU A 57 8.47 -0.98 3.78
C GLU A 57 7.78 -1.44 5.07
N ALA A 58 8.12 -0.84 6.21
CA ALA A 58 7.53 -1.20 7.50
C ALA A 58 6.00 -1.02 7.50
N VAL A 59 5.49 0.05 6.89
CA VAL A 59 4.06 0.31 6.71
C VAL A 59 3.42 -0.77 5.81
N ARG A 60 4.04 -1.12 4.68
CA ARG A 60 3.53 -2.21 3.81
C ARG A 60 3.46 -3.53 4.56
N SER A 61 4.52 -3.89 5.27
CA SER A 61 4.58 -5.11 6.09
C SER A 61 3.50 -5.15 7.17
N ALA A 62 3.27 -4.05 7.90
CA ALA A 62 2.20 -3.95 8.89
C ALA A 62 0.80 -3.97 8.26
N SER A 63 0.63 -3.36 7.08
CA SER A 63 -0.67 -3.20 6.41
C SER A 63 -1.30 -4.53 5.96
N ALA A 64 -0.54 -5.63 5.90
CA ALA A 64 -1.04 -6.95 5.51
C ALA A 64 -2.19 -7.45 6.40
N MET A 65 -2.30 -6.93 7.63
CA MET A 65 -3.38 -7.26 8.57
C MET A 65 -4.64 -6.43 8.39
N LEU A 66 -4.62 -5.37 7.56
CA LEU A 66 -5.80 -4.55 7.29
C LEU A 66 -6.92 -5.35 6.67
N ARG A 67 -8.16 -5.02 7.04
CA ARG A 67 -9.38 -5.54 6.42
C ARG A 67 -9.96 -4.48 5.50
N ALA A 68 -10.67 -4.91 4.47
CA ALA A 68 -11.28 -4.00 3.48
C ALA A 68 -12.44 -3.16 4.03
N TYR A 69 -12.95 -3.47 5.22
CA TYR A 69 -14.09 -2.78 5.84
C TYR A 69 -13.63 -1.94 7.05
N ASN A 70 -14.01 -0.66 7.03
CA ASN A 70 -13.89 0.23 8.18
C ASN A 70 -15.21 0.21 8.97
N PRO A 71 -15.22 -0.25 10.24
CA PRO A 71 -16.44 -0.38 11.03
C PRO A 71 -17.02 0.96 11.53
N GLU A 72 -16.17 1.96 11.76
CA GLU A 72 -16.57 3.28 12.28
C GLU A 72 -17.33 4.05 11.20
N LEU A 73 -16.73 4.14 10.00
CA LEU A 73 -17.30 4.83 8.86
C LEU A 73 -18.29 3.97 8.07
N LYS A 74 -18.41 2.68 8.42
CA LYS A 74 -19.26 1.68 7.76
C LYS A 74 -19.05 1.62 6.24
N VAL A 75 -17.79 1.72 5.81
CA VAL A 75 -17.43 1.80 4.39
C VAL A 75 -16.39 0.74 4.03
N LYS A 76 -16.43 0.29 2.77
CA LYS A 76 -15.40 -0.52 2.16
C LYS A 76 -14.67 0.32 1.11
N PRO A 77 -13.57 1.00 1.44
CA PRO A 77 -12.94 1.97 0.54
C PRO A 77 -12.56 1.36 -0.81
N PHE A 78 -12.05 0.13 -0.79
CA PHE A 78 -11.64 -0.58 -1.99
C PHE A 78 -12.83 -0.98 -2.88
N ASP A 79 -14.07 -1.09 -2.37
CA ASP A 79 -15.29 -1.31 -3.19
C ASP A 79 -15.66 -0.07 -4.00
N ILE A 80 -15.21 1.11 -3.56
CA ILE A 80 -15.57 2.40 -4.14
C ILE A 80 -14.45 2.93 -5.04
N LEU A 81 -13.20 2.68 -4.67
CA LEU A 81 -12.01 3.18 -5.36
C LEU A 81 -11.19 2.01 -5.93
N SER A 82 -10.75 2.16 -7.17
CA SER A 82 -9.75 1.30 -7.80
C SER A 82 -8.35 1.68 -7.30
N CYS A 83 -7.72 0.77 -6.55
CA CYS A 83 -6.51 1.09 -5.80
C CYS A 83 -5.31 0.23 -6.23
N VAL A 84 -4.12 0.84 -6.28
CA VAL A 84 -2.84 0.13 -6.53
C VAL A 84 -1.75 0.56 -5.55
N ASP A 85 -0.74 -0.29 -5.35
CA ASP A 85 0.55 0.14 -4.77
C ASP A 85 1.52 0.44 -5.92
N TYR A 86 1.86 1.70 -6.08
CA TYR A 86 2.72 2.19 -7.14
C TYR A 86 4.21 1.90 -6.88
N GLY A 87 4.55 1.45 -5.67
CA GLY A 87 5.92 1.31 -5.21
C GLY A 87 6.44 2.60 -4.61
N ASP A 88 7.73 2.87 -4.79
CA ASP A 88 8.42 3.97 -4.14
C ASP A 88 8.85 5.03 -5.14
N ALA A 89 8.81 6.29 -4.70
CA ALA A 89 9.41 7.39 -5.44
C ALA A 89 10.93 7.19 -5.51
N THR A 90 11.53 7.59 -6.64
CA THR A 90 12.98 7.60 -6.78
C THR A 90 13.58 8.61 -5.79
N VAL A 91 14.51 8.15 -4.97
CA VAL A 91 15.19 8.97 -3.96
C VAL A 91 16.69 9.00 -4.27
N TYR A 92 17.26 10.19 -4.24
CA TYR A 92 18.70 10.43 -4.25
C TYR A 92 19.10 10.87 -2.84
N PRO A 93 19.69 9.97 -2.04
CA PRO A 93 19.98 10.22 -0.63
C PRO A 93 21.12 11.22 -0.42
#